data_AF-A0A941R6C4-F1
#
_entry.id   AF-A0A941R6C4-F1
#
_cell.length_a   1.000
_cell.length_b   1.000
_cell.length_c   1.000
_cell.angle_alpha   90.00
_cell.angle_beta   90.00
_cell.angle_gamma   90.00
#
_symmetry.space_group_name_H-M   'P 1'
#
loop_
_entity.id
_entity.type
_entity.pdbx_description
1 polymer ?
#
loop_
_entity_poly.entity_id
_entity_poly.type
_entity_poly.pdbx_seq_one_letter_code
_entity_poly.pdbx_strand_id
1 'polypeptide(L)'
;MAEPLKNSFGADVPRTIARTIAAVSPRFNEQAFVQSVLEGYDDLALMPRAWKIAHALRRYLPGDYEQALAILLASLDRQSKRTVISGMGAFVLLPHVFFVAEYGLDHFEASMRAQYLLTTRTHYPGLHRD
;
A
#
# COMPACT_ATOMS: atom_id res chain seq x y z
N MET A 1 18.85 -22.45 -6.06
CA MET A 1 19.16 -21.14 -5.44
C MET A 1 17.84 -20.47 -5.11
N ALA A 2 17.64 -19.93 -3.91
CA ALA A 2 16.44 -19.14 -3.62
C ALA A 2 16.53 -17.78 -4.33
N GLU A 3 15.43 -17.32 -4.94
CA GLU A 3 15.40 -16.00 -5.55
C GLU A 3 15.47 -14.88 -4.48
N PRO A 4 16.15 -13.74 -4.74
CA PRO A 4 16.15 -12.61 -3.83
C PRO A 4 14.73 -12.08 -3.57
N LEU A 5 14.40 -11.83 -2.29
CA LEU A 5 13.08 -11.35 -1.84
C LEU A 5 12.59 -10.07 -2.57
N LYS A 6 13.53 -9.26 -3.07
CA LYS A 6 13.23 -8.06 -3.87
C LYS A 6 12.53 -8.37 -5.21
N ASN A 7 12.71 -9.57 -5.78
CA ASN A 7 12.11 -9.94 -7.06
C ASN A 7 10.60 -10.15 -6.94
N SER A 8 10.13 -10.55 -5.76
CA SER A 8 8.70 -10.62 -5.43
C SER A 8 8.05 -9.25 -5.24
N PHE A 9 8.86 -8.19 -5.25
CA PHE A 9 8.46 -6.78 -5.22
C PHE A 9 8.79 -6.07 -6.53
N GLY A 10 8.58 -6.77 -7.64
CA GLY A 10 8.72 -6.20 -8.97
C GLY A 10 7.68 -5.12 -9.26
N ALA A 11 7.66 -4.70 -10.53
CA ALA A 11 6.77 -3.64 -11.01
C ALA A 11 5.27 -3.95 -10.86
N ASP A 12 4.89 -5.19 -10.56
CA ASP A 12 3.49 -5.57 -10.32
C ASP A 12 2.92 -5.01 -9.02
N VAL A 13 3.76 -4.72 -8.02
CA VAL A 13 3.33 -4.11 -6.76
C VAL A 13 2.79 -2.69 -7.00
N PRO A 14 3.57 -1.73 -7.54
CA PRO A 14 3.06 -0.39 -7.80
C PRO A 14 1.91 -0.38 -8.82
N ARG A 15 1.91 -1.26 -9.83
CA ARG A 15 0.78 -1.41 -10.75
C ARG A 15 -0.49 -1.87 -10.04
N THR A 16 -0.38 -2.83 -9.12
CA THR A 16 -1.54 -3.33 -8.37
C THR A 16 -2.12 -2.26 -7.48
N ILE A 17 -1.27 -1.53 -6.74
CA ILE A 17 -1.68 -0.40 -5.89
C ILE A 17 -2.36 0.69 -6.73
N ALA A 18 -1.77 1.03 -7.89
CA ALA A 18 -2.32 2.06 -8.75
C ALA A 18 -3.72 1.70 -9.27
N ARG A 19 -3.91 0.46 -9.74
CA ARG A 19 -5.22 -0.04 -10.21
C ARG A 19 -6.28 -0.05 -9.12
N THR A 20 -5.93 -0.48 -7.90
CA THR A 20 -6.91 -0.52 -6.80
C THR A 20 -7.33 0.88 -6.37
N ILE A 21 -6.40 1.85 -6.38
CA ILE A 21 -6.71 3.25 -6.11
C ILE A 21 -7.55 3.87 -7.22
N ALA A 22 -7.18 3.67 -8.50
CA ALA A 22 -7.93 4.19 -9.65
C ALA A 22 -9.39 3.69 -9.66
N ALA A 23 -9.63 2.46 -9.19
CA ALA A 23 -10.98 1.88 -9.08
C ALA A 23 -11.88 2.59 -8.05
N VAL A 24 -11.32 3.36 -7.11
CA VAL A 24 -12.08 4.12 -6.08
C VAL A 24 -11.87 5.62 -6.17
N SER A 25 -10.91 6.09 -6.97
CA SER A 25 -10.60 7.51 -7.20
C SER A 25 -10.37 7.75 -8.71
N PRO A 26 -11.41 8.12 -9.47
CA PRO A 26 -11.30 8.31 -10.92
C PRO A 26 -10.34 9.44 -11.35
N ARG A 27 -10.02 10.36 -10.44
CA ARG A 27 -9.05 11.45 -10.67
C ARG A 27 -7.60 11.01 -10.49
N PHE A 28 -7.36 9.82 -9.96
CA PHE A 28 -6.01 9.30 -9.76
C PHE A 28 -5.35 8.97 -11.10
N ASN A 29 -4.21 9.60 -11.38
CA ASN A 29 -3.45 9.36 -12.60
C ASN A 29 -2.56 8.11 -12.42
N GLU A 30 -3.15 6.94 -12.68
CA GLU A 30 -2.49 5.62 -12.58
C GLU A 30 -1.18 5.57 -13.38
N GLN A 31 -1.21 6.02 -14.65
CA GLN A 31 -0.05 5.93 -15.53
C GLN A 31 1.12 6.77 -15.01
N ALA A 32 0.87 8.02 -14.63
CA ALA A 32 1.90 8.90 -14.11
C ALA A 32 2.44 8.41 -12.76
N PHE A 33 1.57 7.90 -11.87
CA PHE A 33 2.00 7.30 -10.62
C PHE A 33 2.95 6.12 -10.85
N VAL A 34 2.56 5.15 -11.68
CA VAL A 34 3.38 3.96 -11.96
C VAL A 34 4.72 4.36 -12.57
N GLN A 35 4.72 5.28 -13.55
CA GLN A 35 5.95 5.75 -14.16
C GLN A 35 6.90 6.38 -13.13
N SER A 36 6.39 7.25 -12.25
CA SER A 36 7.21 7.91 -11.21
C SER A 36 7.79 6.94 -10.18
N VAL A 37 7.08 5.84 -9.89
CA VAL A 37 7.54 4.82 -8.96
C VAL A 37 8.56 3.89 -9.62
N LEU A 38 8.40 3.54 -10.89
CA LEU A 38 9.29 2.61 -11.58
C LEU A 38 10.63 3.23 -11.97
N GLU A 39 10.73 4.55 -12.03
CA GLU A 39 12.00 5.25 -12.27
C GLU A 39 13.04 4.92 -11.18
N GLY A 40 14.13 4.25 -11.57
CA GLY A 40 15.20 3.81 -10.67
C GLY A 40 14.80 2.72 -9.68
N TYR A 41 13.67 2.04 -9.89
CA TYR A 41 13.10 1.08 -8.95
C TYR A 41 13.88 -0.24 -8.87
N ASP A 42 14.49 -0.66 -9.97
CA ASP A 42 15.22 -1.94 -10.05
C ASP A 42 16.49 -1.95 -9.19
N ASP A 43 17.12 -0.80 -9.01
CA ASP A 43 18.33 -0.62 -8.19
C ASP A 43 18.03 -0.59 -6.69
N LEU A 44 16.75 -0.43 -6.31
CA LEU A 44 16.35 -0.33 -4.91
C LEU A 44 16.22 -1.70 -4.25
N ALA A 45 16.69 -1.78 -3.01
CA ALA A 45 16.35 -2.85 -2.09
C ALA A 45 14.86 -2.77 -1.67
N LEU A 46 14.40 -3.79 -0.94
CA LEU A 46 13.00 -3.96 -0.58
C LEU A 46 12.39 -2.76 0.19
N MET A 47 12.98 -2.36 1.30
CA MET A 47 12.44 -1.28 2.14
C MET A 47 12.42 0.08 1.40
N PRO A 48 13.50 0.48 0.67
CA PRO A 48 13.46 1.67 -0.17
C PRO A 48 12.36 1.67 -1.23
N ARG A 49 12.01 0.51 -1.82
CA ARG A 49 10.88 0.41 -2.75
C ARG A 49 9.56 0.77 -2.09
N ALA A 50 9.31 0.25 -0.89
CA ALA A 50 8.10 0.56 -0.15
C ALA A 50 8.00 2.05 0.23
N TRP A 51 9.11 2.66 0.65
CA TRP A 51 9.19 4.11 0.89
C TRP A 51 8.94 4.93 -0.37
N LYS A 52 9.56 4.55 -1.50
CA LYS A 52 9.34 5.24 -2.79
C LYS A 52 7.86 5.21 -3.20
N ILE A 53 7.19 4.08 -3.01
CA ILE A 53 5.74 3.98 -3.23
C ILE A 53 4.99 4.90 -2.27
N ALA A 54 5.29 4.90 -0.96
CA ALA A 54 4.61 5.74 0.02
C ALA A 54 4.74 7.25 -0.30
N HIS A 55 5.94 7.70 -0.69
CA HIS A 55 6.16 9.08 -1.11
C HIS A 55 5.44 9.41 -2.42
N ALA A 56 5.38 8.47 -3.37
CA ALA A 56 4.58 8.66 -4.57
C ALA A 56 3.09 8.76 -4.24
N LEU A 57 2.57 7.94 -3.31
CA LEU A 57 1.18 8.02 -2.86
C LEU A 57 0.88 9.42 -2.33
N ARG A 58 1.76 10.01 -1.52
CA ARG A 58 1.60 11.39 -1.02
C ARG A 58 1.53 12.44 -2.13
N ARG A 59 2.29 12.26 -3.22
CA ARG A 59 2.29 13.19 -4.36
C ARG A 59 1.06 13.07 -5.25
N TYR A 60 0.51 11.86 -5.40
CA TYR A 60 -0.56 11.57 -6.35
C TYR A 60 -1.96 11.48 -5.72
N LEU A 61 -2.05 11.48 -4.38
CA LEU A 61 -3.31 11.58 -3.63
C LEU A 61 -3.59 13.03 -3.21
N PRO A 62 -4.82 13.34 -2.74
CA PRO A 62 -5.14 14.65 -2.20
C PRO A 62 -4.14 15.12 -1.12
N GLY A 63 -3.90 16.43 -1.08
CA GLY A 63 -3.02 17.04 -0.09
C GLY A 63 -3.54 16.94 1.34
N ASP A 64 -4.85 16.84 1.51
CA ASP A 64 -5.49 16.55 2.80
C ASP A 64 -5.25 15.07 3.19
N TYR A 65 -4.66 14.87 4.37
CA TYR A 65 -4.25 13.54 4.84
C TYR A 65 -5.43 12.59 5.00
N GLU A 66 -6.51 13.04 5.63
CA GLU A 66 -7.66 12.18 5.92
C GLU A 66 -8.40 11.76 4.65
N GLN A 67 -8.52 12.65 3.66
CA GLN A 67 -9.02 12.30 2.33
C GLN A 67 -8.11 11.30 1.61
N ALA A 68 -6.79 11.50 1.64
CA ALA A 68 -5.84 10.56 1.06
C ALA A 68 -5.94 9.18 1.74
N LEU A 69 -6.03 9.15 3.06
CA LEU A 69 -6.17 7.95 3.86
C LEU A 69 -7.48 7.21 3.58
N ALA A 70 -8.59 7.93 3.44
CA ALA A 70 -9.88 7.35 3.07
C ALA A 70 -9.83 6.64 1.72
N ILE A 71 -9.17 7.25 0.72
CA ILE A 71 -8.95 6.64 -0.61
C ILE A 71 -8.09 5.37 -0.48
N LEU A 72 -6.98 5.45 0.27
CA LEU A 72 -6.10 4.30 0.49
C LEU A 72 -6.86 3.13 1.12
N LEU A 73 -7.61 3.36 2.21
CA LEU A 73 -8.36 2.32 2.89
C LEU A 73 -9.47 1.73 2.00
N ALA A 74 -10.21 2.57 1.27
CA ALA A 74 -11.22 2.10 0.32
C ALA A 74 -10.63 1.23 -0.81
N SER A 75 -9.41 1.55 -1.27
CA SER A 75 -8.71 0.75 -2.28
C SER A 75 -8.38 -0.67 -1.79
N LEU A 76 -8.12 -0.82 -0.48
CA LEU A 76 -7.81 -2.11 0.15
C LEU A 76 -9.04 -2.97 0.40
N ASP A 77 -10.20 -2.36 0.70
CA ASP A 77 -11.46 -3.08 0.90
C ASP A 77 -11.95 -3.79 -0.36
N ARG A 78 -11.66 -3.23 -1.54
CA ARG A 78 -11.97 -3.88 -2.82
C ARG A 78 -11.13 -5.15 -3.04
N GLN A 79 -9.92 -5.20 -2.49
CA GLN A 79 -9.00 -6.34 -2.61
C GLN A 79 -9.31 -7.42 -1.56
N SER A 80 -9.61 -7.02 -0.31
CA SER A 80 -9.88 -7.92 0.81
C SER A 80 -11.12 -8.81 0.61
N LYS A 81 -12.14 -8.36 -0.14
CA LYS A 81 -13.32 -9.18 -0.46
C LYS A 81 -13.02 -10.41 -1.33
N ARG A 82 -11.80 -10.53 -1.88
CA ARG A 82 -11.43 -11.58 -2.83
C ARG A 82 -10.31 -12.52 -2.36
N THR A 83 -9.47 -12.14 -1.38
CA THR A 83 -8.30 -12.97 -1.02
C THR A 83 -7.76 -12.62 0.36
N VAL A 84 -7.47 -13.62 1.20
CA VAL A 84 -6.63 -13.45 2.40
C VAL A 84 -5.22 -13.12 1.94
N ILE A 85 -4.72 -11.94 2.31
CA ILE A 85 -3.38 -11.51 1.94
C ILE A 85 -2.38 -12.27 2.81
N SER A 86 -1.80 -13.35 2.28
CA SER A 86 -0.83 -14.19 2.99
C SER A 86 0.53 -14.23 2.28
N GLY A 87 1.57 -14.55 3.04
CA GLY A 87 2.95 -14.63 2.56
C GLY A 87 3.39 -13.32 1.91
N MET A 88 3.89 -13.41 0.68
CA MET A 88 4.41 -12.25 -0.05
C MET A 88 3.36 -11.24 -0.49
N GLY A 89 2.06 -11.52 -0.31
CA GLY A 89 1.00 -10.54 -0.54
C GLY A 89 0.96 -9.43 0.51
N ALA A 90 1.34 -9.70 1.77
CA ALA A 90 1.23 -8.75 2.90
C ALA A 90 2.04 -7.46 2.67
N PHE A 91 3.05 -7.63 1.85
CA PHE A 91 4.00 -6.65 1.40
C PHE A 91 3.42 -5.56 0.48
N VAL A 92 2.27 -5.79 -0.17
CA VAL A 92 1.48 -4.74 -0.83
C VAL A 92 0.92 -3.73 0.20
N LEU A 93 0.77 -4.13 1.47
CA LEU A 93 0.31 -3.25 2.54
C LEU A 93 1.43 -2.38 3.11
N LEU A 94 2.71 -2.77 2.95
CA LEU A 94 3.84 -2.06 3.56
C LEU A 94 3.95 -0.58 3.15
N PRO A 95 3.76 -0.19 1.86
CA PRO A 95 3.72 1.23 1.49
C PRO A 95 2.59 2.02 2.18
N HIS A 96 1.47 1.38 2.50
CA HIS A 96 0.34 2.00 3.20
C HIS A 96 0.70 2.26 4.66
N VAL A 97 1.37 1.31 5.31
CA VAL A 97 1.88 1.48 6.68
C VAL A 97 2.87 2.64 6.74
N PHE A 98 3.81 2.72 5.79
CA PHE A 98 4.79 3.82 5.75
C PHE A 98 4.14 5.17 5.45
N PHE A 99 3.12 5.20 4.59
CA PHE A 99 2.34 6.41 4.37
C PHE A 99 1.71 6.92 5.68
N VAL A 100 1.10 6.03 6.47
CA VAL A 100 0.50 6.40 7.76
C VAL A 100 1.57 6.85 8.76
N ALA A 101 2.68 6.12 8.84
CA ALA A 101 3.77 6.44 9.76
C ALA A 101 4.42 7.80 9.49
N GLU A 102 4.60 8.16 8.23
CA GLU A 102 5.25 9.41 7.83
C GLU A 102 4.31 10.62 7.86
N TYR A 103 3.09 10.47 7.34
CA TYR A 103 2.20 11.60 7.09
C TYR A 103 1.07 11.76 8.11
N GLY A 104 0.92 10.79 9.01
CA GLY A 104 -0.21 10.73 9.96
C GLY A 104 0.07 11.26 11.36
N LEU A 105 1.24 11.85 11.61
CA LEU A 105 1.68 12.24 12.96
C LEU A 105 0.75 13.27 13.63
N ASP A 106 0.16 14.18 12.84
CA ASP A 106 -0.78 15.19 13.32
C ASP A 106 -2.25 14.72 13.33
N HIS A 107 -2.52 13.49 12.90
CA HIS A 107 -3.87 12.94 12.72
C HIS A 107 -4.07 11.66 13.53
N PHE A 108 -3.84 11.72 14.84
CA PHE A 108 -3.78 10.56 15.74
C PHE A 108 -4.92 9.55 15.55
N GLU A 109 -6.19 9.98 15.65
CA GLU A 109 -7.34 9.08 15.58
C GLU A 109 -7.47 8.40 14.21
N ALA A 110 -7.31 9.17 13.13
CA ALA A 110 -7.37 8.64 11.77
C ALA A 110 -6.23 7.64 11.52
N SER A 111 -5.01 7.97 11.96
CA SER A 111 -3.82 7.13 11.85
C SER A 111 -3.96 5.83 12.65
N MET A 112 -4.43 5.91 13.91
CA MET A 112 -4.63 4.72 14.75
C MET A 112 -5.70 3.80 14.17
N ARG A 113 -6.80 4.35 13.67
CA ARG A 113 -7.82 3.56 12.96
C ARG A 113 -7.25 2.89 11.72
N ALA A 114 -6.44 3.59 10.94
CA ALA A 114 -5.79 3.00 9.77
C ALA A 114 -4.80 1.88 10.15
N GLN A 115 -3.99 2.06 11.19
CA GLN A 115 -3.07 1.02 11.67
C GLN A 115 -3.81 -0.24 12.15
N TYR A 116 -4.92 -0.07 12.89
CA TYR A 116 -5.78 -1.20 13.28
C TYR A 116 -6.31 -1.96 12.06
N LEU A 117 -6.80 -1.22 11.07
CA LEU A 117 -7.30 -1.78 9.82
C LEU A 117 -6.20 -2.51 9.03
N LEU A 118 -5.01 -1.92 8.90
CA LEU A 118 -3.90 -2.51 8.15
C LEU A 118 -3.40 -3.80 8.82
N THR A 119 -3.30 -3.84 10.15
CA THR A 119 -2.79 -4.99 10.89
C THR A 119 -3.79 -6.15 10.95
N THR A 120 -5.09 -5.88 11.12
CA THR A 120 -6.14 -6.93 11.10
C THR A 120 -6.25 -7.65 9.75
N ARG A 121 -5.91 -6.98 8.64
CA ARG A 121 -5.88 -7.59 7.30
C ARG A 121 -4.70 -8.55 7.07
N THR A 122 -3.68 -8.50 7.92
CA THR A 122 -2.54 -9.43 7.89
C THR A 122 -2.74 -10.65 8.77
N HIS A 123 -3.73 -10.62 9.66
CA HIS A 123 -4.02 -11.73 10.56
C HIS A 123 -4.76 -12.85 9.80
N TYR A 124 -4.29 -14.09 9.95
CA TYR A 124 -4.94 -15.30 9.42
C TYR A 124 -6.09 -15.71 10.35
N PRO A 125 -7.37 -15.64 9.94
CA PRO A 125 -8.51 -15.96 10.82
C PRO A 125 -8.66 -17.46 11.16
N GLY A 126 -7.70 -18.32 10.81
CA GLY A 126 -7.79 -19.77 10.99
C GLY A 126 -7.09 -20.35 12.22
N LEU A 127 -6.69 -19.54 13.21
CA LEU A 127 -5.93 -20.01 14.38
C LEU A 127 -6.68 -19.94 15.72
N HIS A 128 -7.99 -19.60 15.69
CA HIS A 128 -8.86 -19.67 16.86
C HIS A 128 -10.18 -20.36 16.50
N ARG A 129 -10.12 -21.67 16.31
CA ARG A 129 -11.26 -22.57 16.49
C ARG A 129 -10.76 -23.76 17.30
N ASP A 130 -10.73 -23.56 18.62
CA ASP A 130 -10.86 -24.64 19.60
C ASP A 130 -12.32 -24.62 20.09
#